data_AF-A0A9E3C5R7-F1
#
_entry.id   AF-A0A9E3C5R7-F1
#
_cell.length_a   1.000
_cell.length_b   1.000
_cell.length_c   1.000
_cell.angle_alpha   90.00
_cell.angle_beta   90.00
_cell.angle_gamma   90.00
#
_symmetry.space_group_name_H-M   'P 1'
#
loop_
_entity.id
_entity.type
_entity.pdbx_description
1 polymer ?
#
loop_
_entity_poly.entity_id
_entity_poly.type
_entity_poly.pdbx_seq_one_letter_code
_entity_poly.pdbx_strand_id
1 'polypeptide(L)'
;MTSAPRYADLRGKAAIVAGEGDLVVEVVGRLAAHGCLLAVVAADRGTTTRATEAAESQSAAVFGITADPADAATWDRVIQHIEQRLGPIDIAVAVCSTAVHDVLRAALTHDMAARRRGVLICVGAEATADPIGTGVRHVVLATDDAAAVVRAASDSAQDG
;
A
#
# COMPACT_ATOMS: atom_id res chain seq x y z
N MET A 1 -15.23 21.39 -10.47
CA MET A 1 -14.52 20.13 -10.19
C MET A 1 -13.06 20.46 -9.98
N THR A 2 -12.60 20.50 -8.73
CA THR A 2 -11.20 20.80 -8.39
C THR A 2 -10.35 19.60 -8.80
N SER A 3 -9.30 19.82 -9.59
CA SER A 3 -8.38 18.75 -10.00
C SER A 3 -7.69 18.17 -8.75
N ALA A 4 -7.70 16.85 -8.60
CA ALA A 4 -7.00 16.20 -7.50
C ALA A 4 -5.48 16.47 -7.60
N PRO A 5 -4.79 16.71 -6.47
CA PRO A 5 -3.35 16.97 -6.47
C PRO A 5 -2.59 15.80 -7.11
N ARG A 6 -1.58 16.10 -7.93
CA ARG A 6 -0.73 15.10 -8.60
C ARG A 6 0.63 15.00 -7.92
N TYR A 7 0.96 13.81 -7.41
CA TYR A 7 2.25 13.52 -6.79
C TYR A 7 3.14 12.78 -7.81
N ALA A 8 4.03 13.50 -8.47
CA ALA A 8 4.88 12.93 -9.54
C ALA A 8 5.90 11.91 -9.00
N ASP A 9 6.28 12.01 -7.72
CA ASP A 9 7.24 11.12 -7.07
C ASP A 9 6.68 9.70 -6.82
N LEU A 10 5.37 9.50 -6.97
CA LEU A 10 4.73 8.18 -6.85
C LEU A 10 4.87 7.33 -8.11
N ARG A 11 5.15 7.95 -9.26
CA ARG A 11 5.20 7.24 -10.53
C ARG A 11 6.30 6.17 -10.53
N GLY A 12 5.92 4.93 -10.81
CA GLY A 12 6.82 3.78 -10.88
C GLY A 12 7.23 3.20 -9.53
N LYS A 13 6.78 3.76 -8.40
CA LYS A 13 6.97 3.14 -7.08
C LYS A 13 6.13 1.88 -6.98
N ALA A 14 6.70 0.82 -6.41
CA ALA A 14 5.95 -0.41 -6.13
C ALA A 14 5.18 -0.25 -4.81
N ALA A 15 3.89 -0.55 -4.85
CA ALA A 15 2.98 -0.40 -3.73
C ALA A 15 2.19 -1.69 -3.47
N ILE A 16 2.13 -2.10 -2.20
CA ILE A 16 1.26 -3.16 -1.72
C ILE A 16 0.08 -2.52 -0.99
N VAL A 17 -1.13 -2.94 -1.31
CA VAL A 17 -2.35 -2.60 -0.56
C VAL A 17 -2.97 -3.89 -0.03
N ALA A 18 -3.00 -4.04 1.28
CA ALA A 18 -3.51 -5.22 1.95
C ALA A 18 -4.69 -4.86 2.86
N GLY A 19 -5.73 -5.69 2.85
CA GLY A 19 -6.90 -5.49 3.68
C GLY A 19 -8.18 -5.79 2.91
N GLU A 20 -9.29 -5.21 3.38
CA GLU A 20 -10.62 -5.51 2.85
C GLU A 20 -11.50 -4.28 2.65
N GLY A 21 -12.54 -4.46 1.84
CA GLY A 21 -13.61 -3.49 1.65
C GLY A 21 -13.33 -2.43 0.58
N ASP A 22 -14.24 -1.47 0.48
CA ASP A 22 -14.26 -0.49 -0.62
C ASP A 22 -13.08 0.48 -0.56
N LEU A 23 -12.56 0.75 0.65
CA LEU A 23 -11.39 1.62 0.83
C LEU A 23 -10.14 1.05 0.14
N VAL A 24 -9.97 -0.27 0.10
CA VAL A 24 -8.87 -0.90 -0.66
C VAL A 24 -8.99 -0.55 -2.15
N VAL A 25 -10.19 -0.68 -2.72
CA VAL A 25 -10.47 -0.37 -4.13
C VAL A 25 -10.18 1.10 -4.43
N GLU A 26 -10.61 2.01 -3.55
CA GLU A 26 -10.36 3.44 -3.69
C GLU A 26 -8.87 3.80 -3.60
N VAL A 27 -8.15 3.25 -2.62
CA VAL A 27 -6.70 3.46 -2.46
C VAL A 27 -5.95 2.97 -3.69
N VAL A 28 -6.27 1.76 -4.16
CA VAL A 28 -5.65 1.16 -5.35
C VAL A 28 -5.91 2.01 -6.58
N GLY A 29 -7.16 2.42 -6.82
CA GLY A 29 -7.52 3.27 -7.95
C GLY A 29 -6.79 4.62 -7.93
N ARG A 30 -6.62 5.23 -6.75
CA ARG A 30 -5.87 6.50 -6.65
C ARG A 30 -4.38 6.31 -6.84
N LEU A 31 -3.75 5.32 -6.22
CA LEU A 31 -2.32 5.04 -6.45
C LEU A 31 -2.05 4.70 -7.93
N ALA A 32 -2.96 3.98 -8.58
CA ALA A 32 -2.90 3.69 -10.01
C ALA A 32 -2.94 4.99 -10.85
N ALA A 33 -3.83 5.93 -10.51
CA ALA A 33 -3.89 7.24 -11.17
C ALA A 33 -2.61 8.08 -11.01
N HIS A 34 -1.77 7.77 -10.01
CA HIS A 34 -0.43 8.36 -9.84
C HIS A 34 0.69 7.55 -10.50
N GLY A 35 0.37 6.44 -11.16
CA GLY A 35 1.31 5.61 -11.90
C GLY A 35 2.15 4.68 -11.03
N CYS A 36 1.65 4.32 -9.84
CA CYS A 36 2.26 3.26 -9.02
C CYS A 36 2.13 1.88 -9.72
N LEU A 37 3.07 0.99 -9.42
CA LEU A 37 2.99 -0.44 -9.73
C LEU A 37 2.38 -1.15 -8.53
N LEU A 38 1.31 -1.92 -8.71
CA LEU A 38 0.46 -2.31 -7.59
C LEU A 38 0.43 -3.82 -7.36
N ALA A 39 0.43 -4.22 -6.09
CA ALA A 39 -0.07 -5.52 -5.66
C ALA A 39 -1.19 -5.31 -4.66
N VAL A 40 -2.23 -6.13 -4.75
CA VAL A 40 -3.38 -6.11 -3.84
C VAL A 40 -3.52 -7.48 -3.20
N VAL A 41 -3.59 -7.52 -1.87
CA VAL A 41 -3.75 -8.76 -1.10
C VAL A 41 -5.00 -8.66 -0.24
N ALA A 42 -6.00 -9.49 -0.53
CA ALA A 42 -7.26 -9.55 0.20
C ALA A 42 -7.71 -11.00 0.33
N ALA A 43 -8.34 -11.36 1.45
CA ALA A 43 -8.99 -12.65 1.64
C ALA A 43 -10.22 -12.79 0.73
N ASP A 44 -10.95 -11.68 0.50
CA ASP A 44 -12.08 -11.65 -0.41
C ASP A 44 -11.64 -11.51 -1.88
N ARG A 45 -12.14 -12.44 -2.70
CA ARG A 45 -11.93 -12.40 -4.15
C ARG A 45 -12.63 -11.19 -4.79
N GLY A 46 -13.77 -10.76 -4.25
CA GLY A 46 -14.51 -9.60 -4.73
C GLY A 46 -13.70 -8.31 -4.58
N THR A 47 -13.11 -8.06 -3.41
CA THR A 47 -12.18 -6.95 -3.16
C THR A 47 -11.01 -6.98 -4.14
N THR A 48 -10.34 -8.14 -4.27
CA THR A 48 -9.19 -8.30 -5.18
C THR A 48 -9.57 -7.97 -6.63
N THR A 49 -10.72 -8.46 -7.10
CA THR A 49 -11.19 -8.27 -8.47
C THR A 49 -11.50 -6.81 -8.75
N ARG A 50 -12.31 -6.17 -7.88
CA ARG A 50 -12.68 -4.75 -8.02
C ARG A 50 -11.48 -3.82 -7.95
N ALA A 51 -10.53 -4.10 -7.07
CA ALA A 51 -9.29 -3.33 -6.96
C ALA A 51 -8.43 -3.47 -8.23
N THR A 52 -8.34 -4.68 -8.79
CA THR A 52 -7.63 -4.94 -10.05
C THR A 52 -8.27 -4.17 -11.20
N GLU A 53 -9.59 -4.26 -11.36
CA GLU A 53 -10.36 -3.51 -12.37
C GLU A 53 -10.18 -1.99 -12.22
N ALA A 54 -10.17 -1.48 -10.98
CA ALA A 54 -9.95 -0.06 -10.71
C ALA A 54 -8.56 0.39 -11.18
N ALA A 55 -7.50 -0.39 -10.95
CA ALA A 55 -6.15 -0.08 -11.42
C ALA A 55 -6.02 -0.21 -12.95
N GLU A 56 -6.59 -1.26 -13.54
CA GLU A 56 -6.58 -1.49 -14.99
C GLU A 56 -7.32 -0.37 -15.75
N SER A 57 -8.40 0.19 -15.18
CA SER A 57 -9.09 1.35 -15.74
C SER A 57 -8.19 2.60 -15.86
N GLN A 58 -7.11 2.65 -15.10
CA GLN A 58 -6.07 3.69 -15.14
C GLN A 58 -4.83 3.27 -15.95
N SER A 59 -4.89 2.12 -16.65
CA SER A 59 -3.75 1.52 -17.36
C SER A 59 -2.54 1.24 -16.46
N ALA A 60 -2.76 1.02 -15.15
CA ALA A 60 -1.71 0.67 -14.21
C ALA A 60 -1.51 -0.85 -14.15
N ALA A 61 -0.24 -1.27 -14.00
CA ALA A 61 0.06 -2.67 -13.74
C ALA A 61 -0.33 -3.03 -12.30
N VAL A 62 -1.16 -4.05 -12.16
CA VAL A 62 -1.63 -4.54 -10.85
C VAL A 62 -1.52 -6.06 -10.79
N PHE A 63 -1.17 -6.57 -9.60
CA PHE A 63 -1.13 -7.99 -9.29
C PHE A 63 -2.06 -8.29 -8.12
N GLY A 64 -3.24 -8.84 -8.41
CA GLY A 64 -4.21 -9.26 -7.40
C GLY A 64 -3.91 -10.64 -6.83
N ILE A 65 -3.90 -10.75 -5.51
CA ILE A 65 -3.64 -11.99 -4.76
C ILE A 65 -4.80 -12.20 -3.79
N THR A 66 -5.54 -13.30 -3.97
CA THR A 66 -6.60 -13.69 -3.04
C THR A 66 -6.02 -14.62 -1.96
N ALA A 67 -5.67 -14.05 -0.81
CA ALA A 67 -5.10 -14.74 0.35
C ALA A 67 -5.33 -13.89 1.61
N ASP A 68 -5.31 -14.52 2.79
CA ASP A 68 -5.48 -13.79 4.06
C ASP A 68 -4.27 -12.88 4.32
N PRO A 69 -4.45 -11.54 4.34
CA PRO A 69 -3.37 -10.60 4.59
C PRO A 69 -2.89 -10.61 6.05
N ALA A 70 -3.63 -11.22 6.98
CA ALA A 70 -3.22 -11.40 8.37
C ALA A 70 -2.43 -12.71 8.61
N ASP A 71 -2.31 -13.59 7.60
CA ASP A 71 -1.47 -14.78 7.69
C ASP A 71 -0.02 -14.46 7.28
N ALA A 72 0.90 -14.50 8.24
CA ALA A 72 2.33 -14.28 7.99
C ALA A 72 2.90 -15.24 6.93
N ALA A 73 2.44 -16.49 6.88
CA ALA A 73 2.93 -17.47 5.91
C ALA A 73 2.50 -17.13 4.47
N THR A 74 1.46 -16.31 4.27
CA THR A 74 1.14 -15.73 2.97
C THR A 74 2.28 -14.85 2.48
N TRP A 75 2.78 -13.94 3.32
CA TRP A 75 3.79 -12.94 2.97
C TRP A 75 5.14 -13.56 2.63
N ASP A 76 5.56 -14.59 3.36
CA ASP A 76 6.78 -15.35 3.06
C ASP A 76 6.78 -15.90 1.62
N ARG A 77 5.61 -16.24 1.09
CA ARG A 77 5.46 -16.78 -0.27
C ARG A 77 5.31 -15.66 -1.31
N VAL A 78 4.55 -14.61 -1.00
CA VAL A 78 4.14 -13.64 -2.02
C VAL A 78 5.11 -12.48 -2.20
N ILE A 79 5.88 -12.09 -1.17
CA ILE A 79 6.76 -10.91 -1.25
C ILE A 79 7.78 -11.05 -2.38
N GLN A 80 8.47 -12.18 -2.45
CA GLN A 80 9.46 -12.39 -3.52
C GLN A 80 8.83 -12.33 -4.91
N HIS A 81 7.61 -12.86 -5.07
CA HIS A 81 6.90 -12.81 -6.35
C HIS A 81 6.44 -11.38 -6.70
N ILE A 82 6.02 -10.61 -5.71
CA ILE A 82 5.65 -9.20 -5.88
C ILE A 82 6.89 -8.39 -6.30
N GLU A 83 8.01 -8.54 -5.58
CA GLU A 83 9.24 -7.79 -5.88
C GLU A 83 9.86 -8.16 -7.22
N GLN A 84 9.82 -9.44 -7.61
CA GLN A 84 10.27 -9.87 -8.94
C GLN A 84 9.46 -9.21 -10.07
N ARG A 85 8.18 -8.89 -9.83
CA ARG A 85 7.29 -8.34 -10.84
C ARG A 85 7.23 -6.83 -10.86
N LEU A 86 7.22 -6.19 -9.69
CA LEU A 86 7.03 -4.75 -9.53
C LEU A 86 8.33 -4.01 -9.20
N GLY A 87 9.38 -4.73 -8.80
CA GLY A 87 10.57 -4.14 -8.20
C GLY A 87 10.44 -3.96 -6.68
N PRO A 88 11.43 -3.30 -6.05
CA PRO A 88 11.50 -3.15 -4.60
C PRO A 88 10.26 -2.43 -4.05
N ILE A 89 9.61 -2.99 -3.03
CA ILE A 89 8.38 -2.42 -2.47
C ILE A 89 8.71 -1.13 -1.71
N ASP A 90 8.10 -0.02 -2.12
CA ASP A 90 8.32 1.33 -1.56
C ASP A 90 7.19 1.78 -0.63
N ILE A 91 5.99 1.30 -0.90
CA ILE A 91 4.77 1.71 -0.21
C ILE A 91 4.05 0.44 0.24
N ALA A 92 3.71 0.36 1.51
CA ALA A 92 2.88 -0.70 2.06
C ALA A 92 1.71 -0.09 2.80
N VAL A 93 0.50 -0.47 2.42
CA VAL A 93 -0.74 0.05 3.00
C VAL A 93 -1.50 -1.09 3.64
N ALA A 94 -1.72 -1.02 4.95
CA ALA A 94 -2.59 -1.89 5.71
C ALA A 94 -3.93 -1.20 5.95
N VAL A 95 -5.01 -1.78 5.44
CA VAL A 95 -6.37 -1.25 5.55
C VAL A 95 -7.18 -2.11 6.52
N CYS A 96 -7.81 -1.46 7.51
CA CYS A 96 -8.84 -2.04 8.39
C CYS A 96 -8.41 -3.08 9.44
N SER A 97 -7.12 -3.36 9.66
CA SER A 97 -6.72 -4.27 10.75
C SER A 97 -5.28 -4.07 11.24
N THR A 98 -5.12 -4.02 12.57
CA THR A 98 -3.82 -4.04 13.26
C THR A 98 -3.05 -5.32 12.97
N ALA A 99 -3.73 -6.47 12.84
CA ALA A 99 -3.06 -7.73 12.51
C ALA A 99 -2.42 -7.69 11.12
N VAL A 100 -3.11 -7.14 10.12
CA VAL A 100 -2.56 -6.97 8.76
C VAL A 100 -1.37 -6.01 8.80
N HIS A 101 -1.47 -4.93 9.56
CA HIS A 101 -0.39 -3.97 9.74
C HIS A 101 0.85 -4.59 10.38
N ASP A 102 0.70 -5.34 11.48
CA ASP A 102 1.81 -5.98 12.17
C ASP A 102 2.53 -6.98 11.27
N VAL A 103 1.77 -7.76 10.50
CA VAL A 103 2.33 -8.74 9.56
C VAL A 103 3.07 -8.04 8.42
N LEU A 104 2.47 -7.02 7.79
CA LEU A 104 3.14 -6.22 6.75
C LEU A 104 4.42 -5.55 7.30
N ARG A 105 4.35 -5.00 8.51
CA ARG A 105 5.50 -4.40 9.19
C ARG A 105 6.61 -5.41 9.35
N ALA A 106 6.32 -6.58 9.92
CA ALA A 106 7.30 -7.63 10.13
C ALA A 106 7.94 -8.09 8.82
N ALA A 107 7.15 -8.21 7.76
CA ALA A 107 7.59 -8.75 6.49
C ALA A 107 8.40 -7.77 5.63
N LEU A 108 8.14 -6.46 5.71
CA LEU A 108 8.73 -5.47 4.79
C LEU A 108 9.75 -4.52 5.43
N THR A 109 9.69 -4.33 6.76
CA THR A 109 10.50 -3.30 7.43
C THR A 109 12.00 -3.54 7.24
N HIS A 110 12.46 -4.79 7.29
CA HIS A 110 13.87 -5.11 7.16
C HIS A 110 14.42 -4.61 5.80
N ASP A 111 13.75 -4.96 4.72
CA ASP A 111 14.19 -4.61 3.36
C ASP A 111 14.03 -3.11 3.09
N MET A 112 12.96 -2.48 3.56
CA MET A 112 12.79 -1.02 3.45
C MET A 112 13.89 -0.27 4.22
N ALA A 113 14.22 -0.72 5.43
CA ALA A 113 15.27 -0.10 6.26
C ALA A 113 16.67 -0.30 5.66
N ALA A 114 16.96 -1.48 5.11
CA ALA A 114 18.21 -1.74 4.39
C ALA A 114 18.40 -0.78 3.21
N ARG A 115 17.31 -0.45 2.51
CA ARG A 115 17.28 0.51 1.40
C ARG A 115 17.20 1.98 1.85
N ARG A 116 16.98 2.23 3.14
CA ARG A 116 16.68 3.56 3.72
C ARG A 116 15.57 4.30 2.97
N ARG A 117 14.59 3.54 2.48
CA ARG A 117 13.47 4.04 1.71
C ARG A 117 12.26 3.15 1.94
N GLY A 118 11.14 3.76 2.29
CA GLY A 118 9.87 3.08 2.36
C GLY A 118 8.88 3.87 3.19
N VAL A 119 7.59 3.61 2.97
CA VAL A 119 6.52 4.10 3.80
C VAL A 119 5.54 2.97 4.10
N LEU A 120 5.35 2.70 5.39
CA LEU A 120 4.28 1.85 5.89
C LEU A 120 3.13 2.75 6.34
N ILE A 121 1.94 2.54 5.79
CA ILE A 121 0.74 3.31 6.07
C ILE A 121 -0.28 2.36 6.70
N CYS A 122 -0.73 2.66 7.90
CA CYS A 122 -1.88 1.99 8.50
C CYS A 122 -3.10 2.91 8.43
N VAL A 123 -4.22 2.37 7.95
CA VAL A 123 -5.47 3.11 7.78
C VAL A 123 -6.55 2.45 8.62
N GLY A 124 -7.04 3.19 9.63
CA GLY A 124 -8.04 2.71 10.58
C GLY A 124 -7.88 3.32 11.99
N ALA A 125 -8.95 3.24 12.79
CA ALA A 125 -9.06 3.92 14.08
C ALA A 125 -8.17 3.32 15.20
N GLU A 126 -7.70 2.08 15.05
CA GLU A 126 -6.94 1.36 16.09
C GLU A 126 -5.42 1.42 15.90
N ALA A 127 -4.97 2.07 14.84
CA ALA A 127 -3.57 2.10 14.48
C ALA A 127 -2.77 3.01 15.42
N THR A 128 -1.55 2.58 15.78
CA THR A 128 -0.61 3.38 16.58
C THR A 128 0.73 3.50 15.85
N ALA A 129 1.28 4.72 15.84
CA ALA A 129 2.51 5.00 15.13
C ALA A 129 3.71 4.67 16.01
N ASP A 130 4.38 3.56 15.71
CA ASP A 130 5.68 3.22 16.30
C ASP A 130 6.85 3.59 15.38
N PRO A 131 8.06 3.82 15.92
CA PRO A 131 9.27 3.93 15.11
C PRO A 131 9.51 2.67 14.27
N ILE A 132 9.78 2.86 12.97
CA ILE A 132 10.12 1.78 12.03
C ILE A 132 11.51 2.04 11.47
N GLY A 133 12.54 1.50 12.12
CA GLY A 133 13.92 1.56 11.63
C GLY A 133 14.43 2.97 11.29
N THR A 134 15.60 3.07 10.66
CA THR A 134 16.10 4.35 10.13
C THR A 134 15.74 4.46 8.65
N GLY A 135 15.13 5.58 8.24
CA GLY A 135 14.82 5.85 6.83
C GLY A 135 13.53 5.22 6.30
N VAL A 136 12.72 4.58 7.15
CA VAL A 136 11.36 4.12 6.80
C VAL A 136 10.37 5.02 7.54
N ARG A 137 9.36 5.50 6.81
CA ARG A 137 8.28 6.30 7.39
C ARG A 137 7.17 5.37 7.85
N HIS A 138 6.63 5.65 9.02
CA HIS A 138 5.40 5.02 9.51
C HIS A 138 4.32 6.08 9.65
N VAL A 139 3.22 5.92 8.92
CA VAL A 139 2.10 6.85 8.96
C VAL A 139 0.86 6.10 9.41
N VAL A 140 0.16 6.67 10.37
CA VAL A 140 -1.14 6.19 10.82
C VAL A 140 -2.21 7.21 10.44
N LEU A 141 -3.26 6.74 9.79
CA LEU A 141 -4.37 7.55 9.33
C LEU A 141 -5.66 7.05 10.01
N ALA A 142 -6.18 7.84 10.94
CA ALA A 142 -7.49 7.61 11.57
C ALA A 142 -8.66 8.07 10.67
N THR A 143 -8.54 7.86 9.37
CA THR A 143 -9.51 8.31 8.36
C THR A 143 -9.64 7.30 7.24
N ASP A 144 -10.84 7.19 6.71
CA ASP A 144 -11.24 6.36 5.59
C ASP A 144 -10.97 7.10 4.25
N ASP A 145 -10.16 8.17 4.26
CA ASP A 145 -9.88 9.00 3.09
C ASP A 145 -8.70 8.46 2.29
N ALA A 146 -8.99 7.83 1.15
CA ALA A 146 -7.99 7.37 0.21
C ALA A 146 -7.06 8.50 -0.30
N ALA A 147 -7.50 9.78 -0.29
CA ALA A 147 -6.64 10.91 -0.63
C ALA A 147 -5.55 11.16 0.43
N ALA A 148 -5.85 10.92 1.70
CA ALA A 148 -4.88 11.00 2.79
C ALA A 148 -3.81 9.92 2.65
N VAL A 149 -4.18 8.70 2.22
CA VAL A 149 -3.24 7.60 1.95
C VAL A 149 -2.23 7.99 0.86
N VAL A 150 -2.72 8.51 -0.27
CA VAL A 150 -1.85 8.94 -1.36
C VAL A 150 -0.90 10.06 -0.93
N ARG A 151 -1.41 11.02 -0.16
CA ARG A 151 -0.58 12.13 0.37
C ARG A 151 0.50 11.61 1.30
N ALA A 152 0.17 10.67 2.19
CA ALA A 152 1.12 10.03 3.09
C ALA A 152 2.20 9.25 2.32
N ALA A 153 1.81 8.61 1.21
CA ALA A 153 2.72 7.85 0.36
C ALA A 153 3.75 8.73 -0.38
N SER A 154 3.39 9.98 -0.69
CA SER A 154 4.27 10.92 -1.39
C SER A 154 5.34 11.49 -0.46
N ASP A 155 6.56 11.63 -0.97
CA ASP A 155 7.65 12.33 -0.27
C ASP A 155 7.48 13.84 -0.44
N SER A 156 7.10 14.28 -1.65
CA SER A 156 6.89 15.70 -2.00
C SER A 156 5.80 16.38 -1.18
N ALA A 157 4.84 15.61 -0.65
CA ALA A 157 3.77 16.12 0.19
C ALA A 157 4.23 16.54 1.59
N GLN A 158 5.48 16.25 1.97
CA GLN A 158 6.06 16.57 3.27
C GLN A 158 6.81 17.92 3.26
N ASP A 159 7.16 18.43 2.08
CA ASP A 159 7.98 19.63 1.90
C ASP A 159 7.18 20.94 1.80
N GLY A 160 5.84 20.87 1.96
CA GLY A 160 4.92 22.02 1.84
C GLY A 160 4.01 22.16 3.06
#